data_AF-A0A965XK71-F1
#
_entry.id   AF-A0A965XK71-F1
#
_cell.length_a   1.000
_cell.length_b   1.000
_cell.length_c   1.000
_cell.angle_alpha   90.00
_cell.angle_beta   90.00
_cell.angle_gamma   90.00
#
_symmetry.space_group_name_H-M   'P 1'
#
loop_
_entity.id
_entity.type
_entity.pdbx_description
1 polymer ?
#
loop_
_entity_poly.entity_id
_entity_poly.type
_entity_poly.pdbx_seq_one_letter_code
_entity_poly.pdbx_strand_id
1 'polypeptide(L)'
;MDSEKRISPAVINRLPRYYRYLGDLLESDITRISSKELSAKMNITASQIRQDLNNFGGFGQQGYGYNVEYLHNEIKKILGLDRLYNMIVVGGGNIGQALVNYTNFEKRGFVIQAVFDTNPRLIGMTIRGVEVYDVDKMEEYIKHNNVDVAILTLPRVKAVKVANDLAKWGVKGMWNFSHVDLQVPDDVLVENVHLTDSLMTLLYKINEMYSEDSELNQLANGLPIKPKVDLED
;
A
#
# COMPACT_ATOMS: atom_id res chain seq x y z
N MET A 1 -10.40 -9.90 -32.35
CA MET A 1 -10.75 -9.82 -30.92
C MET A 1 -9.45 -9.95 -30.18
N ASP A 2 -8.81 -8.82 -29.88
CA ASP A 2 -7.53 -8.82 -29.18
C ASP A 2 -7.76 -9.45 -27.80
N SER A 3 -7.00 -10.49 -27.51
CA SER A 3 -6.88 -11.05 -26.17
C SER A 3 -6.56 -9.91 -25.21
N GLU A 4 -7.46 -9.59 -24.29
CA GLU A 4 -7.19 -8.63 -23.21
C GLU A 4 -5.88 -9.06 -22.53
N LYS A 5 -4.82 -8.32 -22.80
CA LYS A 5 -3.49 -8.62 -22.29
C LYS A 5 -3.52 -8.29 -20.81
N ARG A 6 -3.81 -9.30 -19.98
CA ARG A 6 -3.88 -9.14 -18.52
C ARG A 6 -2.55 -8.58 -18.03
N ILE A 7 -2.58 -7.37 -17.49
CA ILE A 7 -1.39 -6.67 -17.01
C ILE A 7 -0.83 -7.44 -15.81
N SER A 8 0.48 -7.64 -15.79
CA SER A 8 1.14 -8.41 -14.73
C SER A 8 0.95 -7.72 -13.37
N PRO A 9 0.68 -8.46 -12.28
CA PRO A 9 0.63 -7.93 -10.92
C PRO A 9 1.90 -7.13 -10.55
N ALA A 10 3.06 -7.54 -11.06
CA ALA A 10 4.31 -6.82 -10.81
C ALA A 10 4.30 -5.39 -11.38
N VAL A 11 3.63 -5.18 -12.53
CA VAL A 11 3.46 -3.85 -13.13
C VAL A 11 2.49 -3.02 -12.31
N ILE A 12 1.35 -3.61 -11.94
CA ILE A 12 0.31 -2.95 -11.11
C ILE A 12 0.90 -2.48 -9.78
N ASN A 13 1.67 -3.34 -9.10
CA ASN A 13 2.30 -3.03 -7.82
C ASN A 13 3.37 -1.93 -7.91
N ARG A 14 3.87 -1.60 -9.11
CA ARG A 14 4.81 -0.48 -9.31
C ARG A 14 4.11 0.85 -9.59
N LEU A 15 2.85 0.86 -10.04
CA LEU A 15 2.10 2.09 -10.36
C LEU A 15 2.02 3.09 -9.20
N PRO A 16 1.70 2.70 -7.95
CA PRO A 16 1.68 3.64 -6.82
C PRO A 16 3.04 4.30 -6.57
N ARG A 17 4.13 3.59 -6.89
CA ARG A 17 5.49 4.13 -6.78
C ARG A 17 5.74 5.16 -7.88
N TYR A 18 5.39 4.88 -9.14
CA TYR A 18 5.48 5.89 -10.20
C TYR A 18 4.69 7.15 -9.85
N TYR A 19 3.44 7.00 -9.38
CA TYR A 19 2.59 8.12 -8.96
C TYR A 19 3.27 9.00 -7.91
N ARG A 20 3.83 8.39 -6.86
CA ARG A 20 4.54 9.12 -5.80
C ARG A 20 5.76 9.89 -6.32
N TYR A 21 6.67 9.23 -7.03
CA TYR A 21 7.87 9.92 -7.52
C TYR A 21 7.55 11.02 -8.53
N LEU A 22 6.52 10.85 -9.37
CA LEU A 22 6.06 11.91 -10.27
C LEU A 22 5.44 13.07 -9.50
N GLY A 23 4.71 12.80 -8.41
CA GLY A 23 4.23 13.83 -7.48
C GLY A 23 5.38 14.65 -6.89
N ASP A 24 6.44 13.99 -6.39
CA ASP A 24 7.62 14.67 -5.85
C ASP A 24 8.30 15.58 -6.90
N LEU A 25 8.29 15.16 -8.18
CA LEU A 25 8.82 15.97 -9.29
C LEU A 25 7.95 17.19 -9.60
N LEU A 26 6.62 17.06 -9.52
CA LEU A 26 5.69 18.17 -9.67
C LEU A 26 5.86 19.19 -8.55
N GLU A 27 6.01 18.74 -7.31
CA GLU A 27 6.30 19.61 -6.15
C GLU A 27 7.64 20.34 -6.29
N SER A 28 8.55 19.82 -7.14
CA SER A 28 9.84 20.42 -7.46
C SER A 28 9.85 21.21 -8.78
N ASP A 29 8.69 21.53 -9.35
CA ASP A 29 8.51 22.24 -10.63
C ASP A 29 9.20 21.59 -11.84
N ILE A 30 9.47 20.27 -11.77
CA ILE A 30 10.08 19.53 -12.88
C ILE A 30 8.99 19.14 -13.89
N THR A 31 9.05 19.71 -15.08
CA THR A 31 8.02 19.53 -16.13
C THR A 31 8.27 18.31 -17.02
N ARG A 32 9.52 17.83 -17.11
CA ARG A 32 9.90 16.70 -17.96
C ARG A 32 10.90 15.78 -17.28
N ILE A 33 10.83 14.50 -17.61
CA ILE A 33 11.81 13.51 -17.15
C ILE A 33 12.02 12.41 -18.18
N SER A 34 13.27 11.96 -18.35
CA SER A 34 13.59 10.79 -19.18
C SER A 34 13.40 9.48 -18.41
N SER A 35 13.21 8.37 -19.13
CA SER A 35 13.24 7.03 -18.50
C SER A 35 14.56 6.74 -17.78
N LYS A 36 15.68 7.29 -18.24
CA LYS A 36 16.99 7.14 -17.59
C LYS A 36 17.02 7.84 -16.23
N GLU A 37 16.58 9.09 -16.16
CA GLU A 37 16.55 9.85 -14.90
C GLU A 37 15.55 9.28 -13.90
N LEU A 38 14.36 8.90 -14.36
CA LEU A 38 13.34 8.28 -13.50
C LEU A 38 13.83 6.92 -12.95
N SER A 39 14.54 6.15 -13.77
CA SER A 39 15.12 4.86 -13.39
C SER A 39 16.13 4.98 -12.25
N ALA A 40 16.97 6.02 -12.27
CA ALA A 40 17.93 6.29 -11.20
C ALA A 40 17.24 6.60 -9.86
N LYS A 41 16.13 7.36 -9.89
CA LYS A 41 15.36 7.68 -8.68
C LYS A 41 14.63 6.47 -8.10
N MET A 42 14.18 5.56 -8.96
CA MET A 42 13.36 4.40 -8.57
C MET A 42 14.18 3.11 -8.38
N ASN A 43 15.48 3.10 -8.65
CA ASN A 43 16.32 1.91 -8.57
C ASN A 43 15.71 0.71 -9.35
N ILE A 44 15.27 0.97 -10.58
CA ILE A 44 14.83 -0.01 -11.58
C ILE A 44 15.43 0.35 -12.92
N THR A 45 15.35 -0.50 -13.94
CA THR A 45 15.94 -0.17 -15.25
C THR A 45 15.03 0.76 -16.06
N ALA A 46 15.61 1.63 -16.88
CA ALA A 46 14.86 2.47 -17.81
C ALA A 46 14.02 1.64 -18.80
N SER A 47 14.46 0.42 -19.13
CA SER A 47 13.69 -0.51 -19.97
C SER A 47 12.43 -0.98 -19.26
N GLN A 48 12.51 -1.31 -17.97
CA GLN A 48 11.35 -1.71 -17.19
C GLN A 48 10.31 -0.61 -17.12
N ILE A 49 10.72 0.65 -16.92
CA ILE A 49 9.82 1.80 -16.91
C ILE A 49 9.07 1.92 -18.23
N ARG A 50 9.79 1.86 -19.36
CA ARG A 50 9.15 1.95 -20.69
C ARG A 50 8.17 0.80 -20.90
N GLN A 51 8.56 -0.42 -20.55
CA GLN A 51 7.70 -1.59 -20.70
C GLN A 51 6.44 -1.49 -19.85
N ASP A 52 6.57 -1.08 -18.58
CA ASP A 52 5.45 -0.90 -17.66
C ASP A 52 4.43 0.09 -18.22
N LEU A 53 4.90 1.28 -18.58
CA LEU A 53 4.07 2.37 -19.08
C LEU A 53 3.40 2.02 -20.41
N ASN A 54 4.11 1.34 -21.32
CA ASN A 54 3.56 0.89 -22.60
C ASN A 54 2.41 -0.13 -22.49
N ASN A 55 2.19 -0.75 -21.32
CA ASN A 55 0.98 -1.58 -21.11
C ASN A 55 -0.31 -0.74 -21.10
N PHE A 56 -0.21 0.56 -20.81
CA PHE A 56 -1.36 1.46 -20.67
C PHE A 56 -1.42 2.54 -21.76
N GLY A 57 -0.33 2.78 -22.48
CA GLY A 57 -0.28 3.72 -23.59
C GLY A 57 1.12 4.29 -23.87
N GLY A 58 1.25 5.00 -24.97
CA GLY A 58 2.48 5.72 -25.33
C GLY A 58 2.56 7.07 -24.65
N PHE A 59 2.94 7.12 -23.36
CA PHE A 59 2.98 8.38 -22.60
C PHE A 59 4.23 9.23 -22.84
N GLY A 60 5.23 8.70 -23.56
CA GLY A 60 6.53 9.33 -23.75
C GLY A 60 6.83 9.60 -25.22
N GLN A 61 7.72 10.57 -25.46
CA GLN A 61 8.22 10.89 -26.79
C GLN A 61 9.71 10.55 -26.89
N GLN A 62 10.10 9.82 -27.95
CA GLN A 62 11.50 9.44 -28.18
C GLN A 62 12.39 10.68 -28.25
N GLY A 63 13.49 10.68 -27.50
CA GLY A 63 14.42 11.82 -27.41
C GLY A 63 13.97 12.95 -26.46
N TYR A 64 12.69 13.01 -26.06
CA TYR A 64 12.14 14.08 -25.22
C TYR A 64 11.72 13.59 -23.82
N GLY A 65 11.50 12.30 -23.62
CA GLY A 65 11.03 11.74 -22.35
C GLY A 65 9.53 11.94 -22.11
N TYR A 66 9.14 12.00 -20.84
CA TYR A 66 7.75 12.14 -20.40
C TYR A 66 7.49 13.56 -19.93
N ASN A 67 6.31 14.09 -20.25
CA ASN A 67 5.77 15.24 -19.52
C ASN A 67 5.30 14.74 -18.15
N VAL A 68 5.82 15.34 -17.07
CA VAL A 68 5.62 14.85 -15.70
C VAL A 68 4.16 14.98 -15.27
N GLU A 69 3.53 16.13 -15.52
CA GLU A 69 2.14 16.39 -15.14
C GLU A 69 1.17 15.47 -15.89
N TYR A 70 1.34 15.36 -17.21
CA TYR A 70 0.55 14.47 -18.04
C TYR A 70 0.67 13.02 -17.57
N LEU A 71 1.90 12.52 -17.40
CA LEU A 71 2.12 11.14 -16.96
C LEU A 71 1.57 10.90 -15.55
N HIS A 72 1.75 11.84 -14.62
CA HIS A 72 1.19 11.77 -13.28
C HIS A 72 -0.34 11.65 -13.32
N ASN A 73 -1.00 12.47 -14.14
CA ASN A 73 -2.46 12.46 -14.29
C ASN A 73 -2.98 11.17 -14.97
N GLU A 74 -2.26 10.62 -15.95
CA GLU A 74 -2.64 9.33 -16.54
C GLU A 74 -2.49 8.18 -15.54
N ILE A 75 -1.41 8.15 -14.75
CA ILE A 75 -1.26 7.16 -13.68
C ILE A 75 -2.32 7.34 -12.60
N LYS A 76 -2.70 8.58 -12.27
CA LYS A 76 -3.81 8.88 -11.35
C LYS A 76 -5.11 8.21 -11.80
N LYS A 77 -5.45 8.34 -13.09
CA LYS A 77 -6.65 7.74 -13.70
C LYS A 77 -6.58 6.21 -13.71
N ILE A 78 -5.43 5.64 -14.08
CA ILE A 78 -5.23 4.18 -14.08
C ILE A 78 -5.42 3.59 -12.68
N LEU A 79 -4.94 4.28 -11.64
CA LEU A 79 -5.13 3.91 -10.24
C LEU A 79 -6.52 4.23 -9.69
N GLY A 80 -7.37 4.92 -10.46
CA GLY A 80 -8.71 5.33 -10.03
C GLY A 80 -8.72 6.33 -8.87
N LEU A 81 -7.72 7.20 -8.78
CA LEU A 81 -7.55 8.19 -7.69
C LEU A 81 -8.27 9.53 -7.98
N ASP A 82 -9.24 9.52 -8.90
CA ASP A 82 -10.08 10.65 -9.31
C ASP A 82 -11.46 10.68 -8.65
N ARG A 83 -11.75 9.69 -7.80
CA ARG A 83 -12.99 9.58 -7.03
C ARG A 83 -12.72 9.39 -5.54
N LEU A 84 -13.78 9.49 -4.75
CA LEU A 84 -13.75 9.18 -3.32
C LEU A 84 -14.01 7.70 -3.09
N TYR A 85 -13.34 7.13 -2.09
CA TYR A 85 -13.51 5.79 -1.58
C TYR A 85 -13.88 5.85 -0.11
N ASN A 86 -15.04 5.34 0.24
CA ASN A 86 -15.50 5.23 1.61
C ASN A 86 -14.93 3.96 2.23
N MET A 87 -14.24 4.14 3.35
CA MET A 87 -13.57 3.08 4.07
C MET A 87 -14.14 2.94 5.47
N ILE A 88 -14.13 1.71 5.99
CA ILE A 88 -14.35 1.44 7.40
C ILE A 88 -13.14 0.74 8.00
N VAL A 89 -12.92 0.90 9.30
CA VAL A 89 -11.91 0.15 10.06
C VAL A 89 -12.60 -0.84 10.97
N VAL A 90 -12.24 -2.12 10.88
CA VAL A 90 -12.73 -3.16 11.80
C VAL A 90 -11.60 -3.56 12.74
N GLY A 91 -11.69 -3.10 13.99
CA GLY A 91 -10.66 -3.20 15.02
C GLY A 91 -10.04 -1.84 15.36
N GLY A 92 -10.63 -1.13 16.32
CA GLY A 92 -10.18 0.17 16.84
C GLY A 92 -9.01 0.11 17.83
N GLY A 93 -8.19 -0.95 17.78
CA GLY A 93 -6.94 -1.04 18.55
C GLY A 93 -5.85 -0.10 18.03
N ASN A 94 -4.60 -0.27 18.49
CA ASN A 94 -3.49 0.64 18.15
C ASN A 94 -3.29 0.85 16.65
N ILE A 95 -3.28 -0.23 15.85
CA ILE A 95 -3.11 -0.13 14.39
C ILE A 95 -4.31 0.58 13.76
N GLY A 96 -5.54 0.19 14.13
CA GLY A 96 -6.75 0.84 13.61
C GLY A 96 -6.77 2.34 13.92
N GLN A 97 -6.46 2.72 15.15
CA GLN A 97 -6.34 4.14 15.53
C GLN A 97 -5.24 4.86 14.76
N ALA A 98 -4.07 4.24 14.56
CA ALA A 98 -2.99 4.84 13.79
C ALA A 98 -3.40 5.11 12.33
N LEU A 99 -4.16 4.19 11.72
CA LEU A 99 -4.69 4.34 10.36
C LEU A 99 -5.75 5.44 10.26
N VAL A 100 -6.67 5.52 11.23
CA VAL A 100 -7.65 6.62 11.30
C VAL A 100 -6.96 7.97 11.44
N ASN A 101 -5.84 8.03 12.17
CA ASN A 101 -5.08 9.26 12.36
C ASN A 101 -4.23 9.67 11.14
N TYR A 102 -4.15 8.84 10.10
CA TYR A 102 -3.30 9.11 8.94
C TYR A 102 -3.98 10.02 7.90
N THR A 103 -3.73 11.33 8.03
CA THR A 103 -4.40 12.39 7.23
C THR A 103 -4.12 12.37 5.72
N ASN A 104 -3.09 11.66 5.27
CA ASN A 104 -2.77 11.58 3.84
C ASN A 104 -3.76 10.71 3.05
N PHE A 105 -4.64 9.96 3.71
CA PHE A 105 -5.72 9.22 3.04
C PHE A 105 -6.73 10.16 2.39
N GLU A 106 -7.24 11.15 3.13
CA GLU A 106 -8.26 12.07 2.63
C GLU A 106 -7.75 12.88 1.44
N LYS A 107 -6.47 13.29 1.48
CA LYS A 107 -5.79 13.99 0.36
C LYS A 107 -5.77 13.18 -0.94
N ARG A 108 -5.95 11.86 -0.87
CA ARG A 108 -5.94 10.93 -2.00
C ARG A 108 -7.33 10.36 -2.31
N GLY A 109 -8.38 10.91 -1.70
CA GLY A 109 -9.76 10.49 -1.89
C GLY A 109 -10.19 9.31 -1.03
N PHE A 110 -9.37 8.86 -0.08
CA PHE A 110 -9.73 7.77 0.83
C PHE A 110 -10.30 8.34 2.13
N VAL A 111 -11.58 8.07 2.41
CA VAL A 111 -12.29 8.67 3.55
C VAL A 111 -12.73 7.58 4.51
N ILE A 112 -12.24 7.61 5.75
CA ILE A 112 -12.65 6.66 6.79
C ILE A 112 -13.94 7.18 7.43
N GLN A 113 -15.04 6.48 7.22
CA GLN A 113 -16.38 6.90 7.65
C GLN A 113 -16.75 6.37 9.05
N ALA A 114 -16.21 5.20 9.42
CA ALA A 114 -16.56 4.54 10.68
C ALA A 114 -15.45 3.59 11.15
N VAL A 115 -15.40 3.40 12.47
CA VAL A 115 -14.62 2.33 13.11
C VAL A 115 -15.59 1.37 13.80
N PHE A 116 -15.33 0.07 13.75
CA PHE A 116 -16.11 -0.95 14.47
C PHE A 116 -15.22 -1.70 15.45
N ASP A 117 -15.69 -1.88 16.68
CA ASP A 117 -14.98 -2.66 17.69
C ASP A 117 -15.95 -3.44 18.61
N THR A 118 -15.41 -4.41 19.34
CA THR A 118 -16.12 -5.17 20.39
C THR A 118 -15.85 -4.63 21.79
N ASN A 119 -14.87 -3.74 21.96
CA ASN A 119 -14.48 -3.20 23.25
C ASN A 119 -15.46 -2.09 23.68
N PRO A 120 -16.27 -2.30 24.74
CA PRO A 120 -17.26 -1.31 25.18
C PRO A 120 -16.64 0.03 25.61
N ARG A 121 -15.33 0.05 25.92
CA ARG A 121 -14.63 1.29 26.27
C ARG A 121 -14.36 2.18 25.07
N LEU A 122 -14.29 1.61 23.86
CA LEU A 122 -14.06 2.35 22.62
C LEU A 122 -15.37 2.76 21.96
N ILE A 123 -16.42 1.95 22.08
CA ILE A 123 -17.73 2.19 21.46
C ILE A 123 -18.31 3.53 21.96
N GLY A 124 -18.76 4.36 21.03
CA GLY A 124 -19.28 5.71 21.27
C GLY A 124 -18.20 6.79 21.37
N MET A 125 -16.91 6.42 21.37
CA MET A 125 -15.83 7.41 21.25
C MET A 125 -15.69 7.88 19.80
N THR A 126 -14.97 9.00 19.62
CA THR A 126 -14.53 9.47 18.31
C THR A 126 -13.01 9.47 18.23
N ILE A 127 -12.47 9.05 17.09
CA ILE A 127 -11.05 9.12 16.76
C ILE A 127 -10.93 10.08 15.58
N ARG A 128 -10.39 11.29 15.81
CA ARG A 128 -10.34 12.36 14.79
C ARG A 128 -11.69 12.65 14.10
N GLY A 129 -12.76 12.62 14.88
CA GLY A 129 -14.11 12.87 14.38
C GLY A 129 -14.79 11.67 13.73
N VAL A 130 -14.10 10.53 13.57
CA VAL A 130 -14.69 9.27 13.13
C VAL A 130 -15.25 8.52 14.34
N GLU A 131 -16.53 8.18 14.31
CA GLU A 131 -17.21 7.46 15.40
C GLU A 131 -16.82 5.98 15.44
N VAL A 132 -16.70 5.45 16.65
CA VAL A 132 -16.53 4.02 16.91
C VAL A 132 -17.87 3.39 17.26
N TYR A 133 -18.36 2.52 16.38
CA TYR A 133 -19.59 1.76 16.55
C TYR A 133 -19.33 0.38 17.15
N ASP A 134 -20.37 -0.17 17.77
CA ASP A 134 -20.43 -1.59 18.10
C ASP A 134 -20.44 -2.42 16.81
N VAL A 135 -19.64 -3.50 16.78
CA VAL A 135 -19.58 -4.43 15.65
C VAL A 135 -20.95 -5.03 15.30
N ASP A 136 -21.87 -5.14 16.26
CA ASP A 136 -23.21 -5.66 16.00
C ASP A 136 -24.04 -4.74 15.07
N LYS A 137 -23.67 -3.45 14.97
CA LYS A 137 -24.30 -2.49 14.05
C LYS A 137 -23.67 -2.50 12.65
N MET A 138 -22.59 -3.25 12.45
CA MET A 138 -21.76 -3.19 11.24
C MET A 138 -22.52 -3.64 9.98
N GLU A 139 -23.33 -4.70 10.07
CA GLU A 139 -24.13 -5.18 8.95
C GLU A 139 -25.14 -4.12 8.49
N GLU A 140 -25.90 -3.57 9.44
CA GLU A 140 -26.88 -2.53 9.15
C GLU A 140 -26.21 -1.28 8.57
N TYR A 141 -25.07 -0.87 9.14
CA TYR A 141 -24.32 0.27 8.64
C TYR A 141 -23.89 0.07 7.18
N ILE A 142 -23.31 -1.08 6.83
CA ILE A 142 -22.84 -1.37 5.46
C ILE A 142 -24.01 -1.45 4.47
N LYS A 143 -25.18 -1.91 4.89
CA LYS A 143 -26.37 -1.95 4.02
C LYS A 143 -26.94 -0.56 3.73
N HIS A 144 -26.73 0.42 4.61
CA HIS A 144 -27.25 1.77 4.47
C HIS A 144 -26.21 2.79 3.98
N ASN A 145 -24.93 2.45 4.02
CA ASN A 145 -23.82 3.33 3.62
C ASN A 145 -23.00 2.65 2.51
N ASN A 146 -22.58 3.41 1.50
CA ASN A 146 -21.65 2.86 0.50
C ASN A 146 -20.27 2.68 1.13
N VAL A 147 -19.82 1.44 1.28
CA VAL A 147 -18.49 1.07 1.80
C VAL A 147 -17.71 0.35 0.70
N ASP A 148 -16.66 0.99 0.21
CA ASP A 148 -15.82 0.46 -0.87
C ASP A 148 -14.74 -0.48 -0.32
N VAL A 149 -14.14 -0.12 0.83
CA VAL A 149 -13.02 -0.87 1.44
C VAL A 149 -13.20 -1.05 2.94
N ALA A 150 -12.98 -2.28 3.43
CA ALA A 150 -12.83 -2.56 4.85
C ALA A 150 -11.36 -2.77 5.21
N ILE A 151 -10.87 -2.04 6.21
CA ILE A 151 -9.53 -2.21 6.76
C ILE A 151 -9.61 -3.14 7.97
N LEU A 152 -8.90 -4.26 7.94
CA LEU A 152 -9.00 -5.32 8.95
C LEU A 152 -7.78 -5.32 9.86
N THR A 153 -7.96 -4.90 11.10
CA THR A 153 -6.92 -4.79 12.14
C THR A 153 -7.24 -5.71 13.32
N LEU A 154 -7.57 -6.96 13.01
CA LEU A 154 -8.13 -7.93 13.94
C LEU A 154 -7.14 -9.03 14.31
N PRO A 155 -7.34 -9.71 15.45
CA PRO A 155 -6.69 -10.98 15.70
C PRO A 155 -7.09 -12.03 14.65
N ARG A 156 -6.15 -12.92 14.29
CA ARG A 156 -6.31 -13.99 13.28
C ARG A 156 -7.62 -14.76 13.40
N VAL A 157 -8.03 -15.12 14.62
CA VAL A 157 -9.23 -15.95 14.89
C VAL A 157 -10.51 -15.25 14.42
N LYS A 158 -10.57 -13.92 14.48
CA LYS A 158 -11.76 -13.13 14.10
C LYS A 158 -11.76 -12.74 12.62
N ALA A 159 -10.59 -12.54 12.03
CA ALA A 159 -10.44 -11.94 10.70
C ALA A 159 -11.16 -12.73 9.59
N VAL A 160 -11.06 -14.06 9.60
CA VAL A 160 -11.68 -14.91 8.55
C VAL A 160 -13.21 -14.79 8.56
N LYS A 161 -13.84 -14.85 9.74
CA LYS A 161 -15.30 -14.70 9.86
C LYS A 161 -15.74 -13.31 9.40
N VAL A 162 -15.08 -12.27 9.92
CA VAL A 162 -15.41 -10.88 9.59
C VAL A 162 -15.26 -10.61 8.09
N ALA A 163 -14.18 -11.09 7.46
CA ALA A 163 -13.97 -10.94 6.02
C ALA A 163 -15.11 -11.59 5.21
N ASN A 164 -15.51 -12.81 5.57
CA ASN A 164 -16.62 -13.49 4.89
C ASN A 164 -17.97 -12.78 5.10
N ASP A 165 -18.21 -12.21 6.29
CA ASP A 165 -19.43 -11.46 6.58
C ASP A 165 -19.46 -10.15 5.76
N LEU A 166 -18.36 -9.39 5.74
CA LEU A 166 -18.20 -8.18 4.92
C LEU A 166 -18.40 -8.44 3.43
N ALA A 167 -17.85 -9.55 2.91
CA ALA A 167 -18.06 -9.98 1.53
C ALA A 167 -19.56 -10.20 1.23
N LYS A 168 -20.27 -10.92 2.12
CA LYS A 168 -21.72 -11.16 1.97
C LYS A 168 -22.54 -9.87 2.03
N TRP A 169 -22.09 -8.90 2.81
CA TRP A 169 -22.76 -7.60 2.93
C TRP A 169 -22.42 -6.64 1.79
N GLY A 170 -21.55 -7.03 0.86
CA GLY A 170 -21.30 -6.31 -0.40
C GLY A 170 -19.98 -5.55 -0.47
N VAL A 171 -19.13 -5.60 0.57
CA VAL A 171 -17.81 -4.94 0.54
C VAL A 171 -16.88 -5.71 -0.42
N LYS A 172 -16.34 -5.01 -1.42
CA LYS A 172 -15.53 -5.61 -2.49
C LYS A 172 -14.02 -5.48 -2.31
N GLY A 173 -13.56 -4.56 -1.47
CA GLY A 173 -12.14 -4.39 -1.15
C GLY A 173 -11.85 -4.64 0.32
N MET A 174 -10.78 -5.38 0.61
CA MET A 174 -10.29 -5.58 1.98
C MET A 174 -8.81 -5.28 2.04
N TRP A 175 -8.43 -4.42 2.99
CA TRP A 175 -7.03 -4.12 3.28
C TRP A 175 -6.66 -4.75 4.63
N ASN A 176 -5.94 -5.85 4.57
CA ASN A 176 -5.83 -6.79 5.68
C ASN A 176 -4.48 -6.68 6.42
N PHE A 177 -4.54 -6.25 7.68
CA PHE A 177 -3.39 -6.23 8.60
C PHE A 177 -3.41 -7.42 9.58
N SER A 178 -4.36 -8.35 9.46
CA SER A 178 -4.66 -9.35 10.50
C SER A 178 -3.72 -10.57 10.54
N HIS A 179 -2.51 -10.49 9.95
CA HIS A 179 -1.52 -11.57 9.88
C HIS A 179 -2.09 -12.96 9.52
N VAL A 180 -3.06 -13.00 8.60
CA VAL A 180 -3.68 -14.23 8.10
C VAL A 180 -4.14 -14.02 6.66
N ASP A 181 -3.87 -15.00 5.80
CA ASP A 181 -4.43 -15.03 4.46
C ASP A 181 -5.93 -15.30 4.53
N LEU A 182 -6.71 -14.39 3.96
CA LEU A 182 -8.17 -14.48 3.98
C LEU A 182 -8.65 -15.28 2.77
N GLN A 183 -9.52 -16.26 3.05
CA GLN A 183 -10.28 -16.96 2.02
C GLN A 183 -11.64 -16.26 1.90
N VAL A 184 -11.83 -15.56 0.80
CA VAL A 184 -13.05 -14.83 0.44
C VAL A 184 -13.50 -15.22 -0.97
N PRO A 185 -14.76 -14.94 -1.35
CA PRO A 185 -15.24 -15.18 -2.72
C PRO A 185 -14.41 -14.47 -3.80
N ASP A 186 -14.39 -15.01 -5.02
CA ASP A 186 -13.56 -14.52 -6.14
C ASP A 186 -13.89 -13.09 -6.60
N ASP A 187 -15.07 -12.57 -6.26
CA ASP A 187 -15.50 -11.21 -6.58
C ASP A 187 -15.09 -10.16 -5.52
N VAL A 188 -14.28 -10.56 -4.53
CA VAL A 188 -13.73 -9.71 -3.48
C VAL A 188 -12.21 -9.69 -3.56
N LEU A 189 -11.64 -8.49 -3.55
CA LEU A 189 -10.20 -8.28 -3.58
C LEU A 189 -9.65 -8.09 -2.16
N VAL A 190 -8.55 -8.77 -1.86
CA VAL A 190 -7.83 -8.67 -0.58
C VAL A 190 -6.40 -8.26 -0.84
N GLU A 191 -5.97 -7.16 -0.22
CA GLU A 191 -4.57 -6.74 -0.18
C GLU A 191 -4.03 -6.97 1.23
N ASN A 192 -3.07 -7.88 1.38
CA ASN A 192 -2.47 -8.23 2.67
C ASN A 192 -1.28 -7.33 3.00
N VAL A 193 -1.23 -6.85 4.24
CA VAL A 193 -0.09 -6.11 4.80
C VAL A 193 0.60 -6.96 5.85
N HIS A 194 1.75 -7.51 5.47
CA HIS A 194 2.61 -8.28 6.37
C HIS A 194 3.85 -7.46 6.78
N LEU A 195 3.72 -6.70 7.87
CA LEU A 195 4.82 -5.87 8.39
C LEU A 195 6.07 -6.71 8.70
N THR A 196 5.88 -7.91 9.24
CA THR A 196 6.96 -8.85 9.56
C THR A 196 7.70 -9.30 8.31
N ASP A 197 7.01 -9.60 7.21
CA ASP A 197 7.63 -10.05 5.95
C ASP A 197 8.50 -8.96 5.34
N SER A 198 8.03 -7.71 5.40
CA SER A 198 8.83 -6.55 4.99
C SER A 198 10.10 -6.42 5.84
N LEU A 199 10.00 -6.63 7.16
CA LEU A 199 11.17 -6.58 8.05
C LEU A 199 12.15 -7.74 7.76
N MET A 200 11.65 -8.97 7.60
CA MET A 200 12.48 -10.12 7.25
C MET A 200 13.20 -9.93 5.91
N THR A 201 12.51 -9.35 4.92
CA THR A 201 13.11 -9.01 3.62
C THR A 201 14.23 -7.98 3.77
N LEU A 202 14.06 -7.00 4.65
CA LEU A 202 15.12 -6.03 4.95
C LEU A 202 16.32 -6.72 5.61
N LEU A 203 16.09 -7.61 6.58
CA LEU A 203 17.16 -8.36 7.24
C LEU A 203 17.95 -9.23 6.26
N TYR A 204 17.28 -9.89 5.31
CA TYR A 204 17.96 -10.61 4.23
C TYR A 204 18.90 -9.70 3.44
N LYS A 205 18.42 -8.53 3.00
CA LYS A 205 19.24 -7.57 2.23
C LYS A 205 20.44 -7.05 3.03
N ILE A 206 20.27 -6.85 4.33
CA ILE A 206 21.35 -6.47 5.24
C ILE A 206 22.39 -7.59 5.28
N ASN A 207 21.97 -8.85 5.44
CA ASN A 207 22.89 -9.98 5.51
C ASN A 207 23.67 -10.20 4.20
N GLU A 208 23.02 -10.06 3.04
CA GLU A 208 23.68 -10.16 1.74
C GLU A 208 24.79 -9.09 1.60
N MET A 209 24.48 -7.85 1.96
CA MET A 209 25.44 -6.74 1.93
C MET A 209 26.71 -7.03 2.73
N TYR A 210 26.57 -7.65 3.91
CA TYR A 210 27.72 -8.02 4.74
C TYR A 210 28.38 -9.34 4.35
N SER A 211 27.71 -10.19 3.58
CA SER A 211 28.26 -11.46 3.10
C SER A 211 29.18 -11.25 1.89
N GLU A 212 28.88 -10.27 1.04
CA GLU A 212 29.75 -9.88 -0.08
C GLU A 212 31.05 -9.20 0.38
N ASP A 213 31.06 -8.58 1.57
CA ASP A 213 32.24 -7.92 2.17
C ASP A 213 33.09 -8.85 3.07
N SER A 214 32.72 -10.13 3.24
CA SER A 214 33.30 -11.00 4.27
C SER A 214 34.09 -12.21 3.73
N GLU A 215 35.37 -12.00 3.45
CA GLU A 215 36.39 -13.00 3.82
C GLU A 215 36.81 -12.90 5.31
N LEU A 216 36.26 -11.95 6.10
CA LEU A 216 36.83 -11.60 7.42
C LEU A 216 35.89 -11.45 8.63
N ASN A 217 34.56 -11.62 8.54
CA ASN A 217 33.71 -11.37 9.72
C ASN A 217 33.21 -12.65 10.40
N GLN A 218 33.79 -12.96 11.56
CA GLN A 218 33.23 -13.92 12.52
C GLN A 218 31.90 -13.40 13.04
N LEU A 219 30.84 -14.21 12.93
CA LEU A 219 29.52 -13.93 13.48
C LEU A 219 29.60 -13.95 15.02
N ALA A 220 29.23 -12.85 15.68
CA ALA A 220 28.89 -12.86 17.10
C ALA A 220 27.35 -12.77 17.23
N ASN A 221 26.73 -13.79 17.83
CA ASN A 221 25.29 -13.88 18.07
C ASN A 221 24.39 -13.74 16.81
N GLY A 222 24.88 -14.11 15.63
CA GLY A 222 24.09 -14.11 14.39
C GLY A 222 23.82 -12.73 13.79
N LEU A 223 24.50 -11.68 14.27
CA LEU A 223 24.50 -10.35 13.67
C LEU A 223 25.90 -10.01 13.13
N PRO A 224 25.99 -9.31 11.98
CA PRO A 224 27.26 -8.81 11.47
C PRO A 224 27.89 -7.84 12.48
N ILE A 225 29.15 -8.08 12.85
CA ILE A 225 29.93 -7.17 13.70
C ILE A 225 30.33 -5.97 12.83
N LYS A 226 30.00 -4.74 13.24
CA LYS A 226 30.55 -3.55 12.58
C LYS A 226 32.08 -3.56 12.72
N PRO A 227 32.85 -3.31 11.66
CA PRO A 227 34.29 -3.11 11.81
C PRO A 227 34.52 -1.94 12.79
N LYS A 228 35.40 -2.16 13.77
CA LYS A 228 35.87 -1.07 14.64
C LYS A 228 36.48 -0.02 13.73
N VAL A 229 35.92 1.18 13.75
CA VAL A 229 36.59 2.34 13.20
C VAL A 229 37.70 2.63 14.20
N ASP A 230 38.93 2.27 13.87
CA ASP A 230 40.09 2.72 14.63
C ASP A 230 40.11 4.25 14.50
N LEU A 231 39.88 4.92 15.62
CA LEU A 231 40.17 6.34 15.76
C LEU A 231 41.69 6.44 15.78
N GLU A 232 42.29 6.82 14.65
CA GLU A 232 43.70 7.18 14.60
C GLU A 232 43.93 8.45 15.44
N ASP A 233 44.85 8.35 16.40
CA ASP A 233 45.45 9.45 17.18
C ASP A 233 46.40 10.31 16.32
#